data_AF-A0A7I8CT29-F1
#
_entry.id   AF-A0A7I8CT29-F1
#
_cell.length_a   1.000
_cell.length_b   1.000
_cell.length_c   1.000
_cell.angle_alpha   90.00
_cell.angle_beta   90.00
_cell.angle_gamma   90.00
#
_symmetry.space_group_name_H-M   'P 1'
#
loop_
_entity.id
_entity.type
_entity.pdbx_description
1 polymer ?
#
loop_
_entity_poly.entity_id
_entity_poly.type
_entity_poly.pdbx_seq_one_letter_code
_entity_poly.pdbx_strand_id
1 'polypeptide(L)'
;MNKYLKGGAPQAFDLLYGNANGTNVPGPMYAWYLRNMYLGNNLCKAGRLVMCGTPVGLGHIDMPSYIFGTQEDHIVPWKGAYCSTQLVRGETQFVLGASGHIAGVINPASKNKRSYWTDSMLGDDPGRYVAKHPPDVMGA
;
A
#
# COMPACT_ATOMS: atom_id res chain seq x y z
N MET A 1 4.21 20.18 -14.07
CA MET A 1 3.40 21.12 -14.88
C MET A 1 3.93 21.37 -16.30
N ASN A 2 5.25 21.41 -16.56
CA ASN A 2 5.81 22.02 -17.79
C ASN A 2 6.00 21.11 -19.03
N LYS A 3 6.05 19.77 -18.91
CA LYS A 3 6.39 18.91 -20.07
C LYS A 3 5.21 18.58 -20.99
N TYR A 4 4.04 18.22 -20.43
CA TYR A 4 2.86 17.85 -21.21
C TYR A 4 2.31 19.03 -22.05
N LEU A 5 2.12 20.19 -21.43
CA LEU A 5 1.59 21.38 -22.09
C LEU A 5 2.54 22.02 -23.11
N LYS A 6 3.85 21.74 -23.03
CA LYS A 6 4.87 22.32 -23.92
C LYS A 6 5.41 21.34 -24.95
N GLY A 7 4.77 20.19 -25.13
CA GLY A 7 5.17 19.18 -26.13
C GLY A 7 6.57 18.59 -25.91
N GLY A 8 7.13 18.71 -24.70
CA GLY A 8 8.44 18.15 -24.39
C GLY A 8 8.33 16.62 -24.30
N ALA A 9 9.15 15.91 -25.09
CA ALA A 9 9.20 14.45 -25.04
C ALA A 9 9.37 13.98 -23.58
N PRO A 10 8.56 13.01 -23.11
CA PRO A 10 8.73 12.46 -21.78
C PRO A 10 10.12 11.85 -21.70
N GLN A 11 10.83 12.15 -20.61
CA GLN A 11 12.13 11.52 -20.37
C GLN A 11 11.86 10.03 -20.15
N ALA A 12 12.54 9.17 -20.90
CA ALA A 12 12.45 7.73 -20.71
C ALA A 12 12.89 7.42 -19.27
N PHE A 13 11.91 7.07 -18.45
CA PHE A 13 12.07 6.66 -17.07
C PHE A 13 11.59 5.22 -17.03
N ASP A 14 12.36 4.31 -16.45
CA ASP A 14 12.01 2.88 -16.36
C ASP A 14 10.60 2.67 -15.78
N LEU A 15 10.21 3.56 -14.87
CA LEU A 15 8.89 3.63 -14.25
C LEU A 15 7.75 3.84 -15.26
N LEU A 16 7.96 4.64 -16.31
CA LEU A 16 6.96 4.90 -17.35
C LEU A 16 6.82 3.71 -18.31
N TYR A 17 7.90 2.95 -18.54
CA TYR A 17 7.83 1.74 -19.37
C TYR A 17 6.95 0.68 -18.71
N GLY A 18 7.12 0.44 -17.40
CA GLY A 18 6.28 -0.49 -16.65
C GLY A 18 4.81 -0.10 -16.64
N ASN A 19 4.51 1.19 -16.45
CA ASN A 19 3.12 1.68 -16.41
C ASN A 19 2.42 1.63 -17.79
N ALA A 20 3.16 1.77 -18.88
CA ALA A 20 2.59 1.74 -20.23
C ALA A 20 2.24 0.32 -20.72
N ASN A 21 2.78 -0.72 -20.07
CA ASN A 21 2.51 -2.11 -20.42
C ASN A 21 1.25 -2.64 -19.71
N GLY A 22 0.09 -2.18 -20.18
CA GLY A 22 -1.19 -2.56 -19.60
C GLY A 22 -1.57 -4.03 -19.81
N THR A 23 -2.32 -4.58 -18.86
CA THR A 23 -2.88 -5.94 -18.94
C THR A 23 -4.41 -5.89 -18.94
N ASN A 24 -5.05 -6.71 -19.77
CA ASN A 24 -6.50 -6.87 -19.72
C ASN A 24 -6.93 -7.72 -18.51
N VAL A 25 -8.11 -7.44 -17.99
CA VAL A 25 -8.73 -8.16 -16.87
C VAL A 25 -10.14 -8.61 -17.29
N PRO A 26 -10.57 -9.86 -17.00
CA PRO A 26 -11.92 -10.29 -17.34
C PRO A 26 -13.01 -9.40 -16.74
N GLY A 27 -14.01 -9.03 -17.53
CA GLY A 27 -15.09 -8.13 -17.13
C GLY A 27 -15.77 -8.49 -15.80
N PRO A 28 -16.14 -9.76 -15.55
CA PRO A 28 -16.72 -10.18 -14.27
C PRO A 28 -15.79 -9.95 -13.07
N MET A 29 -14.49 -10.21 -13.22
CA MET A 29 -13.51 -10.00 -12.15
C MET A 29 -13.38 -8.50 -11.85
N TYR A 30 -13.22 -7.67 -12.88
CA TYR A 30 -13.08 -6.23 -12.72
C TYR A 30 -14.31 -5.59 -12.05
N ALA A 31 -15.52 -5.91 -12.55
CA ALA A 31 -16.76 -5.40 -11.97
C ALA A 31 -16.96 -5.87 -10.51
N TRP A 32 -16.60 -7.13 -10.22
CA TRP A 32 -16.67 -7.67 -8.86
C TRP A 32 -15.69 -6.94 -7.93
N TYR A 33 -14.45 -6.69 -8.38
CA TYR A 33 -13.41 -6.02 -7.59
C TYR A 33 -13.80 -4.58 -7.27
N LEU A 34 -14.26 -3.80 -8.26
CA LEU A 34 -14.72 -2.43 -8.02
C LEU A 34 -15.91 -2.36 -7.06
N ARG A 35 -16.90 -3.24 -7.24
CA ARG A 35 -18.09 -3.27 -6.39
C ARG A 35 -17.77 -3.62 -4.95
N ASN A 36 -16.90 -4.61 -4.74
CA ASN A 36 -16.65 -5.15 -3.40
C ASN A 36 -15.51 -4.46 -2.66
N MET A 37 -14.52 -3.89 -3.36
CA MET A 37 -13.41 -3.18 -2.70
C MET A 37 -13.70 -1.69 -2.61
N TYR A 38 -13.82 -1.01 -3.77
CA TYR A 38 -13.90 0.45 -3.81
C TYR A 38 -15.26 1.01 -3.38
N LEU A 39 -16.37 0.41 -3.85
CA LEU A 39 -17.71 0.91 -3.54
C LEU A 39 -18.24 0.37 -2.21
N GLY A 40 -18.18 -0.96 -2.04
CA GLY A 40 -18.79 -1.63 -0.90
C GLY A 40 -17.89 -1.77 0.32
N ASN A 41 -16.56 -1.68 0.14
CA ASN A 41 -15.55 -2.02 1.15
C ASN A 41 -15.94 -3.28 1.95
N ASN A 42 -16.29 -4.35 1.22
CA ASN A 42 -16.87 -5.56 1.80
C ASN A 42 -15.81 -6.52 2.35
N LEU A 43 -14.53 -6.40 1.94
CA LEU A 43 -13.45 -7.26 2.44
C LEU A 43 -13.14 -7.03 3.93
N CYS A 44 -13.31 -5.80 4.42
CA CYS A 44 -13.13 -5.50 5.84
C CYS A 44 -14.29 -6.00 6.73
N LYS A 45 -15.39 -6.48 6.13
CA LYS A 45 -16.57 -6.98 6.83
C LYS A 45 -16.53 -8.51 6.84
N ALA A 46 -16.12 -9.09 7.98
CA ALA A 46 -15.98 -10.54 8.11
C ALA A 46 -17.26 -11.29 7.68
N GLY A 47 -17.11 -12.32 6.84
CA GLY A 47 -18.19 -13.15 6.33
C GLY A 47 -19.05 -12.52 5.23
N ARG A 48 -18.83 -11.24 4.87
CA ARG A 48 -19.64 -10.55 3.85
C ARG A 48 -19.39 -11.06 2.43
N LEU A 49 -18.17 -11.52 2.16
CA LEU A 49 -17.78 -12.06 0.86
C LEU A 49 -17.66 -13.58 0.96
N VAL A 50 -18.12 -14.28 -0.06
CA VAL A 50 -17.87 -15.71 -0.25
C VAL A 50 -16.99 -15.87 -1.49
N MET A 51 -15.82 -16.49 -1.32
CA MET A 51 -14.86 -16.76 -2.40
C MET A 51 -14.54 -18.25 -2.37
N CYS A 52 -14.59 -18.92 -3.53
CA CYS A 52 -14.37 -20.37 -3.63
C CYS A 52 -15.26 -21.18 -2.67
N GLY A 53 -16.52 -20.76 -2.48
CA GLY A 53 -17.47 -21.41 -1.56
C GLY A 53 -17.24 -21.14 -0.07
N THR A 54 -16.22 -20.35 0.30
CA THR A 54 -15.84 -20.09 1.69
C THR A 54 -16.10 -18.63 2.07
N PRO A 55 -16.78 -18.34 3.19
CA PRO A 55 -16.87 -16.99 3.73
C PRO A 55 -15.49 -16.43 4.09
N VAL A 56 -15.21 -15.20 3.66
CA VAL A 56 -13.91 -14.56 3.85
C VAL A 56 -13.93 -13.67 5.09
N GLY A 57 -12.90 -13.79 5.94
CA GLY A 57 -12.65 -12.88 7.05
C GLY A 57 -11.15 -12.77 7.31
N LEU A 58 -10.62 -11.54 7.30
CA LEU A 58 -9.18 -11.30 7.48
C LEU A 58 -8.69 -11.67 8.89
N GLY A 59 -9.57 -11.69 9.89
CA GLY A 59 -9.26 -12.14 11.25
C GLY A 59 -8.98 -13.64 11.37
N HIS A 60 -9.25 -14.43 10.33
CA HIS A 60 -8.88 -15.86 10.28
C HIS A 60 -7.43 -16.10 9.85
N ILE A 61 -6.71 -15.05 9.45
CA ILE A 61 -5.29 -15.10 9.11
C ILE A 61 -4.50 -15.25 10.41
N ASP A 62 -4.02 -16.47 10.67
CA ASP A 62 -3.25 -16.86 11.87
C ASP A 62 -1.77 -17.07 11.53
N MET A 63 -1.16 -16.02 10.98
CA MET A 63 0.28 -16.00 10.67
C MET A 63 0.85 -14.58 10.80
N PRO A 64 2.17 -14.44 11.00
CA PRO A 64 2.82 -13.15 11.00
C PRO A 64 2.57 -12.37 9.69
N SER A 65 2.29 -11.07 9.81
CA SER A 65 1.95 -10.18 8.70
C SER A 65 2.88 -8.96 8.69
N TYR A 66 3.49 -8.69 7.53
CA TYR A 66 4.28 -7.48 7.31
C TYR A 66 3.52 -6.56 6.35
N ILE A 67 3.14 -5.38 6.84
CA ILE A 67 2.34 -4.41 6.10
C ILE A 67 3.22 -3.19 5.81
N PHE A 68 3.34 -2.83 4.54
CA PHE A 68 4.14 -1.71 4.09
C PHE A 68 3.28 -0.66 3.40
N GLY A 69 3.48 0.60 3.76
CA GLY A 69 2.91 1.75 3.06
C GLY A 69 3.98 2.77 2.73
N THR A 70 3.69 3.73 1.84
CA THR A 70 4.61 4.85 1.59
C THR A 70 3.93 6.19 1.86
N GLN A 71 4.65 7.12 2.49
CA GLN A 71 4.08 8.32 3.09
C GLN A 71 3.39 9.24 2.08
N GLU A 72 3.93 9.34 0.86
CA GLU A 72 3.43 10.22 -0.20
C GLU A 72 2.67 9.42 -1.28
N ASP A 73 2.18 8.22 -0.94
CA ASP A 73 1.37 7.41 -1.86
C ASP A 73 -0.04 8.00 -2.01
N HIS A 74 -0.35 8.47 -3.22
CA HIS A 74 -1.68 8.95 -3.58
C HIS A 74 -2.55 7.87 -4.25
N ILE A 75 -1.98 6.70 -4.59
CA ILE A 75 -2.72 5.56 -5.16
C ILE A 75 -3.24 4.69 -4.02
N VAL A 76 -2.38 4.34 -3.08
CA VAL A 76 -2.72 3.60 -1.85
C VAL A 76 -2.32 4.44 -0.64
N PRO A 77 -3.19 5.35 -0.17
CA PRO A 77 -2.89 6.18 0.99
C PRO A 77 -2.47 5.32 2.19
N TRP A 78 -1.31 5.62 2.77
CA TRP A 78 -0.71 4.77 3.82
C TRP A 78 -1.61 4.59 5.05
N LYS A 79 -2.48 5.56 5.35
CA LYS A 79 -3.47 5.42 6.43
C LYS A 79 -4.47 4.30 6.14
N GLY A 80 -4.88 4.15 4.88
CA GLY A 80 -5.72 3.04 4.44
C GLY A 80 -4.98 1.70 4.52
N ALA A 81 -3.71 1.67 4.14
CA ALA A 81 -2.86 0.48 4.31
C ALA A 81 -2.71 0.12 5.81
N TYR A 82 -2.50 1.12 6.67
CA TYR A 82 -2.38 0.97 8.13
C TYR A 82 -3.63 0.34 8.75
N CYS A 83 -4.84 0.69 8.29
CA CYS A 83 -6.08 0.07 8.77
C CYS A 83 -6.09 -1.47 8.64
N SER A 84 -5.28 -2.05 7.75
CA SER A 84 -5.13 -3.51 7.64
C SER A 84 -4.63 -4.15 8.94
N THR A 85 -3.83 -3.43 9.73
CA THR A 85 -3.35 -3.87 11.06
C THR A 85 -4.48 -4.18 12.03
N GLN A 86 -5.66 -3.60 11.82
CA GLN A 86 -6.84 -3.77 12.65
C GLN A 86 -7.76 -4.90 12.17
N LEU A 87 -7.46 -5.48 11.01
CA LEU A 87 -8.28 -6.50 10.36
C LEU A 87 -7.66 -7.90 10.46
N VAL A 88 -6.34 -7.98 10.55
CA VAL A 88 -5.60 -9.25 10.70
C VAL A 88 -5.36 -9.55 12.17
N ARG A 89 -5.33 -10.84 12.55
CA ARG A 89 -5.18 -11.26 13.94
C ARG A 89 -3.73 -11.60 14.34
N GLY A 90 -2.95 -12.11 13.40
CA GLY A 90 -1.56 -12.53 13.67
C GLY A 90 -0.63 -11.39 14.08
N GLU A 91 0.55 -11.75 14.57
CA GLU A 91 1.62 -10.79 14.85
C GLU A 91 1.86 -9.90 13.63
N THR A 92 1.69 -8.59 13.79
CA THR A 92 1.69 -7.66 12.68
C THR A 92 2.75 -6.61 12.87
N GLN A 93 3.59 -6.44 11.85
CA GLN A 93 4.52 -5.33 11.75
C GLN A 93 4.03 -4.38 10.66
N PHE A 94 3.93 -3.10 10.99
CA PHE A 94 3.72 -2.05 10.00
C PHE A 94 5.02 -1.28 9.79
N VAL A 95 5.33 -0.96 8.53
CA VAL A 95 6.48 -0.12 8.17
C VAL A 95 6.04 0.92 7.16
N LEU A 96 6.43 2.17 7.41
CA LEU A 96 6.16 3.29 6.51
C LEU A 96 7.45 3.68 5.79
N GLY A 97 7.49 3.64 4.47
CA GLY A 97 8.59 4.20 3.68
C GLY A 97 8.35 5.67 3.30
N ALA A 98 9.42 6.45 3.11
CA ALA A 98 9.32 7.78 2.50
C ALA A 98 9.06 7.70 0.98
N SER A 99 8.68 8.84 0.37
CA SER A 99 8.32 8.99 -1.06
C SER A 99 6.96 8.39 -1.43
N GLY A 100 6.55 8.50 -2.70
CA GLY A 100 5.28 7.98 -3.21
C GLY A 100 5.35 6.58 -3.83
N HIS A 101 4.19 6.01 -4.18
CA HIS A 101 3.93 4.62 -4.62
C HIS A 101 5.14 3.80 -5.10
N ILE A 102 5.58 3.96 -6.35
CA ILE A 102 6.66 3.13 -6.92
C ILE A 102 8.01 3.51 -6.32
N ALA A 103 8.23 4.82 -6.16
CA ALA A 103 9.51 5.35 -5.75
C ALA A 103 9.84 4.98 -4.30
N GLY A 104 8.86 4.93 -3.40
CA GLY A 104 9.02 4.53 -2.01
C GLY A 104 9.13 3.03 -1.83
N VAL A 105 8.36 2.24 -2.59
CA VAL A 105 8.42 0.75 -2.54
C VAL A 105 9.72 0.22 -3.14
N ILE A 106 10.09 0.71 -4.33
CA ILE A 106 11.31 0.27 -5.03
C ILE A 106 12.46 1.20 -4.63
N ASN A 107 12.99 0.96 -3.44
CA ASN A 107 14.12 1.71 -2.88
C ASN A 107 15.30 0.76 -2.57
N PRO A 108 16.24 0.56 -3.52
CA PRO A 108 17.34 -0.39 -3.33
C PRO A 108 18.22 -0.01 -2.14
N ALA A 109 18.44 -0.95 -1.22
CA ALA A 109 19.29 -0.76 -0.03
C ALA A 109 20.71 -0.28 -0.39
N SER A 110 21.29 -0.78 -1.49
CA SER A 110 22.62 -0.39 -1.96
C SER A 110 22.78 1.09 -2.30
N LYS A 111 21.67 1.79 -2.59
CA LYS A 111 21.69 3.22 -2.89
C LYS A 111 21.57 4.08 -1.62
N ASN A 112 21.19 3.47 -0.50
CA ASN A 112 21.08 4.11 0.81
C ASN A 112 20.36 5.48 0.77
N LYS A 113 19.21 5.53 0.10
CA LYS A 113 18.42 6.75 -0.07
C LYS A 113 17.17 6.69 0.79
N ARG A 114 16.73 7.87 1.25
CA ARG A 114 15.49 8.08 2.02
C ARG A 114 15.51 7.41 3.39
N SER A 115 14.33 7.30 3.99
CA SER A 115 14.10 6.81 5.33
C SER A 115 12.83 5.98 5.42
N TYR A 116 12.63 5.34 6.56
CA TYR A 116 11.41 4.64 6.90
C TYR A 116 11.08 4.83 8.38
N TRP A 117 9.88 4.43 8.78
CA TRP A 117 9.43 4.44 10.18
C TRP A 117 9.00 3.04 10.58
N THR A 118 9.55 2.57 11.70
CA THR A 118 9.10 1.36 12.39
C THR A 118 8.57 1.75 13.77
N ASP A 119 7.49 1.10 14.19
CA ASP A 119 7.05 1.15 15.58
C ASP A 119 6.81 -0.27 16.07
N SER A 120 7.24 -0.52 17.30
CA SER A 120 6.99 -1.77 18.02
C SER A 120 5.56 -1.89 18.53
N MET A 121 4.82 -0.78 18.64
CA MET A 121 3.48 -0.74 19.22
C MET A 121 2.46 -0.13 18.26
N LEU A 122 1.70 -1.00 17.57
CA LEU A 122 0.58 -0.56 16.74
C LEU A 122 -0.54 0.00 17.62
N GLY A 123 -1.05 1.18 17.26
CA GLY A 123 -2.23 1.79 17.86
C GLY A 123 -3.35 2.04 16.86
N ASP A 124 -4.52 2.48 17.33
CA ASP A 124 -5.71 2.59 16.48
C ASP A 124 -5.73 3.82 15.56
N ASP A 125 -4.91 4.84 15.88
CA ASP A 125 -4.85 6.10 15.12
C ASP A 125 -3.59 6.14 14.23
N PRO A 126 -3.72 6.02 12.89
CA PRO A 126 -2.58 6.12 12.00
C PRO A 126 -1.87 7.46 12.11
N GLY A 127 -2.57 8.56 12.42
CA GLY A 127 -1.96 9.89 12.55
C GLY A 127 -0.88 9.97 13.62
N ARG A 128 -0.94 9.10 14.64
CA ARG A 128 0.07 9.02 15.70
C ARG A 128 1.32 8.24 15.30
N TYR A 129 1.25 7.42 14.24
CA TYR A 129 2.36 6.60 13.78
C TYR A 129 3.57 7.46 13.34
N VAL A 130 3.31 8.53 12.59
CA VAL A 130 4.36 9.46 12.12
C VAL A 130 4.74 10.49 13.18
N ALA A 131 3.80 10.88 14.05
CA ALA A 131 4.04 11.91 15.07
C ALA A 131 4.92 11.42 16.24
N LYS A 132 4.93 10.11 16.51
CA LYS A 132 5.66 9.52 17.65
C LYS A 132 7.07 9.07 17.32
N HIS A 133 7.42 8.87 16.05
CA HIS A 133 8.69 8.26 15.66
C HIS A 133 9.44 9.16 14.67
N PRO A 134 10.65 9.61 14.98
CA PRO A 134 11.53 10.13 13.95
C PRO A 134 11.85 9.01 12.95
N PRO A 135 12.00 9.32 11.66
CA PRO A 135 12.36 8.33 10.66
C PRO A 135 13.71 7.70 11.00
N ASP A 136 13.79 6.39 10.91
CA ASP A 136 15.07 5.69 10.80
C ASP A 136 15.70 6.08 9.46
N VAL A 137 16.82 6.76 9.53
CA VAL A 137 17.63 7.09 8.35
C VAL A 137 18.47 5.85 8.03
N MET A 138 18.35 5.30 6.82
CA MET A 138 19.27 4.26 6.40
C MET A 138 20.67 4.89 6.30
N GLY A 139 21.58 4.50 7.19
CA GLY A 139 22.97 4.97 7.23
C GLY A 139 23.34 5.77 8.50
N ALA A 140 23.69 5.03 9.56
CA ALA A 140 24.84 5.35 10.41
C ALA A 140 25.85 4.21 10.23
#